data_AF-A0A9D6BL59-F1
#
_entry.id   AF-A0A9D6BL59-F1
#
_cell.length_a   1.000
_cell.length_b   1.000
_cell.length_c   1.000
_cell.angle_alpha   90.00
_cell.angle_beta   90.00
_cell.angle_gamma   90.00
#
_symmetry.space_group_name_H-M   'P 1'
#
loop_
_entity.id
_entity.type
_entity.pdbx_description
1 polymer ?
#
loop_
_entity_poly.entity_id
_entity_poly.type
_entity_poly.pdbx_seq_one_letter_code
_entity_poly.pdbx_strand_id
1 'polypeptide(L)' 'MSETQDERKTRLAQALRNNLRRRKAQTREAAREDALPPAPDPSKE' A
#
# COMPACT_ATOMS: atom_id res chain seq x y z
N MET A 1 -4.70 -24.58 -24.77
CA MET A 1 -4.37 -24.53 -23.33
C MET A 1 -5.56 -23.93 -22.59
N SER A 2 -6.51 -24.75 -22.15
CA SER A 2 -7.66 -24.29 -21.37
C SER A 2 -7.19 -23.99 -19.95
N GLU A 3 -7.08 -22.72 -19.60
CA GLU A 3 -6.76 -22.29 -18.24
C GLU A 3 -7.75 -22.91 -17.25
N THR A 4 -7.23 -23.74 -16.34
CA THR A 4 -8.05 -24.40 -15.32
C THR A 4 -8.62 -23.39 -14.33
N GLN A 5 -9.73 -23.72 -13.66
CA GLN A 5 -10.27 -22.84 -12.61
C GLN A 5 -9.25 -22.55 -11.51
N ASP A 6 -8.33 -23.48 -11.25
CA ASP A 6 -7.31 -23.34 -10.22
C ASP A 6 -6.21 -22.36 -10.62
N GLU A 7 -5.86 -22.29 -11.91
CA GLU A 7 -4.98 -21.24 -12.43
C GLU A 7 -5.62 -19.85 -12.28
N ARG A 8 -6.91 -19.71 -12.58
CA ARG A 8 -7.63 -18.43 -12.39
C ARG A 8 -7.66 -18.01 -10.93
N LYS A 9 -7.95 -18.93 -10.02
CA LYS A 9 -7.94 -18.67 -8.56
C LYS A 9 -6.55 -18.25 -8.10
N THR A 10 -5.50 -18.92 -8.59
CA THR A 10 -4.11 -18.61 -8.25
C THR A 10 -3.72 -17.21 -8.71
N ARG A 11 -4.03 -16.86 -9.97
CA ARG A 11 -3.78 -15.52 -10.52
C ARG A 11 -4.54 -14.45 -9.75
N LEU A 12 -5.81 -14.70 -9.41
CA LEU A 12 -6.62 -13.77 -8.64
C LEU A 12 -6.05 -13.55 -7.22
N ALA A 13 -5.71 -14.63 -6.52
CA ALA A 13 -5.11 -14.54 -5.19
C ALA A 13 -3.80 -13.74 -5.21
N GLN A 14 -2.99 -13.94 -6.24
CA GLN A 14 -1.74 -13.19 -6.42
C GLN A 14 -1.99 -11.71 -6.73
N ALA A 15 -2.96 -11.39 -7.58
CA ALA A 15 -3.36 -10.02 -7.88
C ALA A 15 -3.89 -9.28 -6.65
N LEU A 16 -4.68 -9.95 -5.79
CA LEU A 16 -5.19 -9.39 -4.54
C LEU A 16 -4.06 -9.11 -3.54
N ARG A 17 -3.10 -10.04 -3.39
CA ARG A 17 -1.91 -9.83 -2.54
C ARG A 17 -1.08 -8.63 -3.02
N ASN A 18 -0.88 -8.52 -4.33
CA ASN A 18 -0.14 -7.40 -4.92
C ASN A 18 -0.87 -6.06 -4.71
N ASN A 19 -2.19 -6.02 -4.91
CA ASN A 19 -3.00 -4.82 -4.65
C ASN A 19 -2.96 -4.42 -3.18
N LEU A 20 -3.11 -5.37 -2.27
CA LEU A 20 -3.03 -5.09 -0.83
C LEU A 20 -1.65 -4.55 -0.43
N ARG A 21 -0.57 -5.10 -1.00
CA ARG A 21 0.79 -4.60 -0.78
C ARG A 21 0.95 -3.17 -1.27
N ARG A 22 0.48 -2.86 -2.50
CA ARG A 22 0.52 -1.50 -3.06
C ARG A 22 -0.28 -0.51 -2.21
N ARG A 23 -1.51 -0.89 -1.81
CA ARG A 23 -2.36 -0.04 -0.98
C ARG A 23 -1.73 0.21 0.40
N LYS A 24 -1.12 -0.81 1.01
CA LYS A 24 -0.39 -0.63 2.27
C LYS A 24 0.84 0.26 2.12
N ALA A 25 1.57 0.17 1.01
CA ALA A 25 2.69 1.07 0.73
C ALA A 25 2.21 2.52 0.59
N GLN A 26 1.17 2.75 -0.21
CA GLN A 26 0.55 4.07 -0.38
C GLN A 26 0.02 4.62 0.95
N THR A 27 -0.70 3.82 1.74
CA THR A 27 -1.19 4.26 3.05
C THR A 27 -0.07 4.48 4.04
N ARG A 28 1.04 3.72 4.00
CA ARG A 28 2.19 3.93 4.88
C ARG A 28 2.97 5.20 4.49
N GLU A 29 3.07 5.51 3.21
CA GLU A 29 3.66 6.76 2.73
C GLU A 29 2.77 7.95 3.11
N ALA A 30 1.46 7.88 2.85
CA ALA A 30 0.49 8.89 3.28
C ALA A 30 0.50 9.07 4.80
N ALA A 31 0.53 7.97 5.57
CA ALA A 31 0.62 8.03 7.04
C ALA A 31 1.99 8.53 7.53
N ARG A 32 3.06 8.45 6.73
CA ARG A 32 4.36 9.04 7.07
C ARG A 32 4.40 10.52 6.76
N GLU A 33 3.73 10.97 5.70
CA GLU A 33 3.53 12.40 5.42
C GLU A 33 2.61 13.05 6.47
N ASP A 34 1.53 12.37 6.90
CA ASP A 34 0.63 12.85 7.96
C ASP A 34 1.20 12.69 9.38
N ALA A 35 2.17 11.79 9.59
CA ALA A 35 2.82 11.59 10.90
C ALA A 35 4.17 12.31 11.05
N LEU A 36 4.56 13.16 10.09
CA LEU A 36 5.58 14.16 10.37
C LEU A 36 4.93 15.19 11.29
N PRO A 37 5.32 15.29 12.59
CA PRO A 37 4.90 16.43 13.38
C PRO A 37 5.33 17.70 12.64
N PRO A 38 4.51 18.77 12.62
CA PRO A 38 4.96 20.04 12.05
C PRO A 38 6.29 20.38 12.72
N ALA A 39 7.33 20.60 11.91
CA ALA A 39 8.64 20.99 12.42
C ALA A 39 8.45 22.14 13.41
N PRO A 40 9.09 22.13 14.59
CA PRO A 40 8.94 23.21 15.54
C PRO A 40 9.33 24.52 14.85
N ASP A 41 8.36 25.43 14.75
CA ASP A 41 8.56 26.76 14.16
C ASP A 41 9.63 27.48 14.99
N PRO A 42 10.81 27.79 14.42
CA PRO A 42 11.89 28.43 15.15
C PRO A 42 11.61 29.91 15.50
N SER A 43 10.40 30.42 15.22
CA SER A 43 10.05 31.84 15.39
C SER A 43 9.29 32.17 16.67
N LYS A 44 9.29 31.28 17.67
CA LYS A 44 8.83 31.57 19.03
C LYS A 44 9.95 31.34 20.05
N GLU A 45 10.96 32.21 20.05
CA GLU A 45 11.69 32.67 21.23
C GLU A 45 12.50 33.94 20.91
#